data_AF-A0A8T7EN15-F1
#
_entry.id   AF-A0A8T7EN15-F1
#
_cell.length_a   1.000
_cell.length_b   1.000
_cell.length_c   1.000
_cell.angle_alpha   90.00
_cell.angle_beta   90.00
_cell.angle_gamma   90.00
#
_symmetry.space_group_name_H-M   'P 1'
#
loop_
_entity.id
_entity.type
_entity.pdbx_description
1 polymer ?
#
loop_
_entity_poly.entity_id
_entity_poly.type
_entity_poly.pdbx_seq_one_letter_code
_entity_poly.pdbx_strand_id
1 'polypeptide(L)'
;MPGTPAELCDSYEAPERTAEQFRNRQDVLEAGIDYRAIFCTDAGAIYVDLLEDYTPLTVNSFVFLAYNNFYNGTIFHRVMGAFQVRGS
;
A
#
# COMPACT_ATOMS: atom_id res chain seq x y z
N MET A 1 14.46 -4.35 -10.03
CA MET A 1 14.39 -3.17 -9.15
C MET A 1 15.70 -3.13 -8.36
N PRO A 2 16.41 -1.99 -8.27
CA PRO A 2 17.61 -1.92 -7.46
C PRO A 2 17.19 -1.62 -6.02
N GLY A 3 17.45 -2.56 -5.12
CA GLY A 3 17.21 -2.40 -3.68
C GLY A 3 16.31 -3.47 -3.09
N THR A 4 16.69 -3.94 -1.91
CA THR A 4 15.88 -4.76 -1.01
C THR A 4 14.74 -3.92 -0.40
N PRO A 5 13.65 -4.52 0.10
CA PRO A 5 12.59 -3.78 0.77
C PRO A 5 13.07 -2.93 1.96
N ALA A 6 14.14 -3.40 2.64
CA ALA A 6 14.77 -2.66 3.73
C ALA A 6 15.44 -1.37 3.22
N GLU A 7 16.24 -1.45 2.15
CA GLU A 7 16.91 -0.28 1.56
C GLU A 7 15.90 0.76 1.04
N LEU A 8 14.77 0.30 0.50
CA LEU A 8 13.70 1.20 0.06
C LEU A 8 13.07 1.94 1.24
N CYS A 9 12.88 1.27 2.39
CA CYS A 9 12.39 1.89 3.61
C CYS A 9 13.37 2.89 4.21
N ASP A 10 14.67 2.59 4.19
CA ASP A 10 15.70 3.49 4.72
C ASP A 10 15.80 4.79 3.90
N SER A 11 15.41 4.74 2.62
CA SER A 11 15.42 5.90 1.72
C SER A 11 14.11 6.70 1.70
N TYR A 12 13.04 6.21 2.34
CA TYR A 12 11.71 6.80 2.22
C TYR A 12 11.44 7.84 3.33
N GLU A 13 11.25 9.09 2.91
CA GLU A 13 10.78 10.17 3.79
C GLU A 13 9.25 10.34 3.64
N ALA A 14 8.51 10.06 4.71
CA ALA A 14 7.05 10.17 4.70
C ALA A 14 6.61 11.65 4.72
N PRO A 15 5.85 12.13 3.71
CA PRO A 15 5.34 13.50 3.71
C PRO A 15 4.19 13.69 4.72
N GLU A 16 3.99 14.94 5.16
CA GLU A 16 2.92 15.30 6.10
C GLU A 16 1.52 15.10 5.49
N ARG A 17 0.57 14.54 6.26
CA ARG A 17 -0.81 14.28 5.79
C ARG A 17 -1.59 15.58 5.62
N THR A 18 -2.17 15.80 4.44
CA THR A 18 -3.14 16.89 4.21
C THR A 18 -4.56 16.34 4.01
N ALA A 19 -5.56 16.99 4.63
CA ALA A 19 -6.91 16.43 4.74
C ALA A 19 -7.78 16.56 3.46
N GLU A 20 -7.34 17.26 2.42
CA GLU A 20 -8.18 17.61 1.26
C GLU A 20 -8.16 16.64 0.07
N GLN A 21 -7.35 15.57 0.12
CA GLN A 21 -6.91 14.88 -1.10
C GLN A 21 -7.87 13.82 -1.69
N PHE A 22 -8.95 13.41 -1.00
CA PHE A 22 -9.69 12.18 -1.36
C PHE A 22 -11.00 12.35 -2.13
N ARG A 23 -11.34 13.56 -2.61
CA ARG A 23 -12.68 13.82 -3.17
C ARG A 23 -12.93 13.23 -4.57
N ASN A 24 -11.87 12.93 -5.33
CA ASN A 24 -12.00 12.37 -6.68
C ASN A 24 -11.37 10.98 -6.74
N ARG A 25 -12.20 9.96 -6.98
CA ARG A 25 -11.71 8.61 -7.30
C ARG A 25 -11.09 8.67 -8.68
N GLN A 26 -9.76 8.71 -8.76
CA GLN A 26 -9.03 8.62 -10.03
C GLN A 26 -8.59 7.19 -10.28
N ASP A 27 -8.66 6.76 -11.54
CA ASP A 27 -7.97 5.55 -11.98
C ASP A 27 -6.50 5.88 -12.17
N VAL A 28 -5.66 5.31 -11.31
CA VAL A 28 -4.20 5.50 -11.27
C VAL A 28 -3.44 4.27 -11.76
N LEU A 29 -4.16 3.21 -12.13
CA LEU A 29 -3.55 2.00 -12.68
C LEU A 29 -3.26 2.15 -14.17
N GLU A 30 -2.09 1.67 -14.58
CA GLU A 30 -1.63 1.58 -15.95
C GLU A 30 -1.66 0.11 -16.40
N ALA A 31 -2.13 -0.14 -17.62
CA ALA A 31 -2.25 -1.48 -18.15
C ALA A 31 -0.88 -2.13 -18.38
N GLY A 32 -0.71 -3.35 -17.89
CA GLY A 32 0.54 -4.11 -18.03
C GLY A 32 1.63 -3.74 -17.01
N ILE A 33 1.30 -2.95 -15.99
CA ILE A 33 2.18 -2.66 -14.86
C ILE A 33 1.80 -3.54 -13.68
N ASP A 34 2.81 -4.23 -13.12
CA ASP A 34 2.72 -5.03 -11.91
C ASP A 34 2.92 -4.14 -10.67
N TYR A 35 1.88 -4.05 -9.84
CA TYR A 35 1.87 -3.15 -8.69
C TYR A 35 2.26 -3.87 -7.40
N ARG A 36 3.18 -3.26 -6.65
CA ARG A 36 3.66 -3.78 -5.37
C ARG A 36 3.65 -2.68 -4.31
N ALA A 37 3.40 -3.07 -3.07
CA ALA A 37 3.41 -2.17 -1.92
C ALA A 37 4.45 -2.60 -0.90
N ILE A 38 5.15 -1.61 -0.33
CA ILE A 38 6.09 -1.82 0.77
C ILE A 38 5.60 -1.00 1.95
N PHE A 39 5.37 -1.68 3.07
CA PHE A 39 5.07 -1.02 4.34
C PHE A 39 6.32 -1.01 5.20
N CYS A 40 6.82 0.18 5.49
CA CYS A 40 7.91 0.39 6.42
C CYS A 40 7.32 0.52 7.83
N THR A 41 7.45 -0.56 8.62
CA THR A 41 6.94 -0.61 9.99
C THR A 41 8.08 -0.66 10.99
N ASP A 42 7.79 -0.38 12.25
CA ASP A 42 8.71 -0.55 13.38
C ASP A 42 9.19 -2.00 13.55
N ALA A 43 8.41 -2.98 13.11
CA ALA A 43 8.76 -4.39 13.10
C ALA A 43 9.56 -4.83 11.85
N GLY A 44 9.81 -3.92 10.90
CA GLY A 44 10.52 -4.17 9.65
C GLY A 44 9.68 -3.91 8.40
N ALA A 45 10.29 -4.12 7.24
CA ALA A 45 9.64 -3.94 5.94
C ALA A 45 8.72 -5.12 5.58
N ILE A 46 7.47 -4.82 5.25
CA ILE A 46 6.50 -5.80 4.75
C ILE A 46 6.32 -5.55 3.26
N TYR A 47 6.48 -6.60 2.46
CA TYR A 47 6.29 -6.56 1.02
C TYR A 47 4.95 -7.22 0.65
N VAL A 48 4.16 -6.55 -0.18
CA VAL A 48 2.84 -7.01 -0.63
C VAL A 48 2.77 -6.93 -2.15
N ASP A 49 2.43 -8.06 -2.77
CA ASP A 49 2.14 -8.17 -4.20
C ASP A 49 0.66 -7.86 -4.44
N LEU A 50 0.35 -6.92 -5.33
CA LEU A 50 -1.02 -6.58 -5.66
C LEU A 50 -1.47 -7.38 -6.89
N LEU A 51 -2.74 -7.76 -6.92
CA LEU A 51 -3.28 -8.63 -7.97
C LEU A 51 -4.27 -7.82 -8.83
N GLU A 52 -3.75 -6.85 -9.58
CA GLU A 52 -4.56 -5.96 -10.43
C GLU A 52 -5.29 -6.70 -11.54
N ASP A 53 -4.73 -7.78 -12.07
CA ASP A 53 -5.38 -8.62 -13.09
C ASP A 53 -6.66 -9.29 -12.57
N TYR A 54 -6.69 -9.61 -11.27
CA TYR A 54 -7.82 -10.29 -10.64
C TYR A 54 -8.80 -9.31 -9.97
N THR A 55 -8.29 -8.21 -9.41
CA THR A 55 -9.07 -7.26 -8.60
C THR A 55 -8.73 -5.79 -8.89
N PRO A 56 -8.89 -5.33 -10.15
CA PRO A 56 -8.38 -4.02 -10.59
C PRO A 56 -9.00 -2.84 -9.83
N LEU A 57 -10.29 -2.91 -9.48
CA LEU A 57 -10.96 -1.83 -8.72
C LEU A 57 -10.42 -1.70 -7.28
N THR A 58 -10.11 -2.83 -6.65
CA THR A 58 -9.57 -2.88 -5.29
C THR A 58 -8.12 -2.41 -5.27
N VAL A 59 -7.32 -2.89 -6.22
CA VAL A 59 -5.93 -2.45 -6.37
C VAL A 59 -5.88 -0.97 -6.70
N ASN A 60 -6.73 -0.46 -7.60
CA ASN A 60 -6.78 0.97 -7.90
C ASN A 60 -7.08 1.81 -6.66
N SER A 61 -8.09 1.42 -5.88
CA SER A 61 -8.46 2.13 -4.65
C SER A 61 -7.31 2.13 -3.65
N PHE A 62 -6.61 1.00 -3.49
CA PHE A 62 -5.47 0.88 -2.60
C PHE A 62 -4.29 1.75 -3.06
N VAL A 63 -3.89 1.65 -4.33
CA VAL A 63 -2.77 2.42 -4.91
C VAL A 63 -3.06 3.92 -4.84
N PHE A 64 -4.28 4.34 -5.17
CA PHE A 64 -4.70 5.74 -5.04
C PHE A 64 -4.55 6.25 -3.61
N LEU A 65 -5.01 5.50 -2.61
CA LEU A 65 -4.87 5.88 -1.20
C LEU A 65 -3.41 5.91 -0.75
N ALA A 66 -2.60 4.95 -1.19
CA ALA A 66 -1.18 4.89 -0.89
C ALA A 66 -0.41 6.09 -1.47
N TYR A 67 -0.64 6.44 -2.75
CA TYR A 67 -0.06 7.63 -3.39
C TYR A 67 -0.45 8.94 -2.69
N ASN A 68 -1.64 8.99 -2.10
CA ASN A 68 -2.10 10.14 -1.32
C ASN A 68 -1.73 10.04 0.16
N ASN A 69 -0.72 9.22 0.51
CA ASN A 69 -0.15 9.13 1.86
C ASN A 69 -1.18 8.78 2.96
N PHE A 70 -2.30 8.15 2.57
CA PHE A 70 -3.41 7.88 3.49
C PHE A 70 -2.99 6.95 4.63
N TYR A 71 -2.15 5.96 4.34
CA TYR A 71 -1.70 4.95 5.28
C TYR A 71 -0.50 5.40 6.13
N ASN A 72 0.18 6.51 5.80
CA ASN A 72 1.32 7.01 6.57
C ASN A 72 0.89 7.39 8.00
N GLY A 73 1.66 6.97 8.99
CA GLY A 73 1.35 7.22 10.41
C GLY A 73 0.08 6.52 10.92
N THR A 74 -0.53 5.65 10.12
CA THR A 74 -1.64 4.80 10.58
C THR A 74 -1.06 3.64 11.37
N ILE A 75 -1.50 3.47 12.61
CA ILE A 75 -1.13 2.29 13.40
C ILE A 75 -2.01 1.11 13.00
N PHE A 76 -1.46 -0.10 12.99
CA PHE A 76 -2.27 -1.31 12.85
C PHE A 76 -3.09 -1.51 14.13
N HIS A 77 -4.27 -0.90 14.20
CA HIS A 77 -5.15 -0.92 15.37
C HIS A 77 -5.66 -2.33 15.76
N ARG A 78 -5.46 -3.33 14.89
CA ARG A 78 -5.80 -4.73 15.16
C ARG A 78 -4.80 -5.66 14.48
N VAL A 79 -3.93 -6.27 15.28
CA VAL A 79 -3.11 -7.42 14.89
C VAL A 79 -3.85 -8.68 15.32
N MET A 80 -4.52 -9.36 14.38
CA MET A 80 -5.11 -10.67 14.66
C MET A 80 -4.04 -11.74 14.47
N GLY A 81 -3.58 -12.35 15.56
CA GLY A 81 -2.68 -13.51 15.50
C GLY A 81 -3.32 -14.62 14.68
N ALA A 82 -2.66 -14.99 13.58
CA ALA A 82 -3.08 -16.03 12.61
C ALA A 82 -4.57 -15.99 12.24
N PHE A 83 -4.95 -15.13 11.30
CA PHE A 83 -6.26 -15.24 10.66
C PHE A 83 -6.14 -15.19 9.14
N GLN A 84 -6.05 -16.37 8.53
CA GLN A 84 -6.38 -16.57 7.13
C GLN A 84 -7.91 -16.69 7.05
N VAL A 85 -8.61 -15.61 6.67
CA VAL A 85 -10.04 -15.71 6.30
C VAL A 85 -10.11 -16.17 4.86
N ARG A 86 -10.53 -17.42 4.65
CA ARG A 86 -11.03 -17.93 3.37
C ARG A 86 -12.42 -18.51 3.66
N GLY A 87 -13.47 -17.80 3.27
CA GLY A 87 -14.82 -18.34 3.19
C GLY A 87 -15.03 -18.89 1.78
N SER A 88 -15.53 -20.13 1.70
CA SER A 88 -15.96 -20.80 0.47
C SER A 88 -16.98 -20.01 -0.34
#